data_AF-A0A0R3LRT6-F1
#
_entry.id   AF-A0A0R3LRT6-F1
#
_cell.length_a   1.000
_cell.length_b   1.000
_cell.length_c   1.000
_cell.angle_alpha   90.00
_cell.angle_beta   90.00
_cell.angle_gamma   90.00
#
_symmetry.space_group_name_H-M   'P 1'
#
loop_
_entity.id
_entity.type
_entity.pdbx_description
1 polymer ?
#
loop_
_entity_poly.entity_id
_entity_poly.type
_entity_poly.pdbx_seq_one_letter_code
_entity_poly.pdbx_strand_id
1 'polypeptide(L)'
;APAPAPAAPPAPPAMTKGTLVEQVLERPLRPGEVSLDDLERAFRETETEAAPAPAPVAKAAPAPEAAKETAKEAKAKPARKAAAVETDGEVADKIANQSIRVNVDTLEHLMTMVSELVLTRNQLLEISRRNEDTEFKVPLQRLSNVTAELQEGVMKTRMQPIGNAWQKLPRIVRDLSGELGKQIELEMHGADTELDRQVLDLIKDPLTHMVRNSADHGLETPAERVASGKGEQGTIRLSAYHEGGHIIICIADNGRGLNTERIKAKALQNGLVTEAELEKMTEAQIHKFIFAPGFSTAATVTSVSGRGVGMDVVRTNIDQIGGTIDIKSVAGEGSSVTIKIPLTLAIVSALIVEAGGDRFAIPQLSVVELVRARANSEHRIERIKDTAVLRLRNKLLPLMHLKKLLKIDDGSSTDPENGFIVVTQVGSQTFGIVVDGVFHTEEIVVKPMSTKLRHIDMFSGNTILGDGAVIMIIDPNGIAKALGASGASAHEMADDASAAHAIGGEQLTSLLVFRAGSSQPKAVPLGLVTRLEEIATDKIELSNGRHMVQYREQLMPLVQMNGVSVQTTGSQPILVFADDGRSMGLVVDEIIDIVEERLHIEVAGQQEGILGSAVIKGQATEVIDVGH
;
A
#
# COMPACT_ATOMS: atom_id res chain seq x y z
N ALA A 1 -11.01 -22.80 79.29
CA ALA A 1 -10.85 -21.64 78.38
C ALA A 1 -12.19 -21.41 77.68
N PRO A 2 -12.72 -20.18 77.62
CA PRO A 2 -14.02 -19.92 77.01
C PRO A 2 -13.91 -19.93 75.48
N ALA A 3 -14.99 -20.33 74.81
CA ALA A 3 -15.10 -20.39 73.35
C ALA A 3 -15.09 -18.96 72.73
N PRO A 4 -14.50 -18.77 71.54
CA PRO A 4 -14.48 -17.47 70.88
C PRO A 4 -15.85 -17.12 70.29
N ALA A 5 -16.22 -15.85 70.43
CA ALA A 5 -17.44 -15.27 69.88
C ALA A 5 -17.39 -15.16 68.33
N PRO A 6 -18.53 -15.26 67.63
CA PRO A 6 -18.57 -15.22 66.17
C PRO A 6 -18.26 -13.81 65.63
N ALA A 7 -17.46 -13.76 64.55
CA ALA A 7 -17.02 -12.55 63.89
C ALA A 7 -18.19 -11.82 63.19
N ALA A 8 -18.16 -10.48 63.26
CA ALA A 8 -19.12 -9.59 62.61
C ALA A 8 -18.99 -9.61 61.07
N PRO A 9 -20.09 -9.39 60.32
CA PRO A 9 -20.07 -9.41 58.86
C PRO A 9 -19.26 -8.23 58.28
N PRO A 10 -18.64 -8.41 57.09
CA PRO A 10 -17.79 -7.40 56.48
C PRO A 10 -18.60 -6.18 56.01
N ALA A 11 -17.99 -5.00 56.15
CA ALA A 11 -18.58 -3.73 55.71
C ALA A 11 -18.73 -3.66 54.17
N PRO A 12 -19.76 -2.98 53.64
CA PRO A 12 -19.95 -2.84 52.20
C PRO A 12 -18.82 -2.02 51.56
N PRO A 13 -18.48 -2.27 50.29
CA PRO A 13 -17.38 -1.60 49.60
C PRO A 13 -17.63 -0.10 49.47
N ALA A 14 -16.57 0.69 49.64
CA ALA A 14 -16.60 2.14 49.54
C ALA A 14 -17.00 2.57 48.12
N MET A 15 -18.12 3.30 48.00
CA MET A 15 -18.50 3.96 46.76
C MET A 15 -17.45 5.02 46.40
N THR A 16 -16.83 4.90 45.23
CA THR A 16 -15.99 5.92 44.62
C THR A 16 -16.82 7.19 44.43
N LYS A 17 -16.51 8.25 45.20
CA LYS A 17 -17.04 9.59 44.96
C LYS A 17 -16.24 10.26 43.84
N GLY A 18 -16.72 10.12 42.61
CA GLY A 18 -16.28 10.93 41.47
C GLY A 18 -17.12 12.21 41.38
N THR A 19 -16.49 13.34 41.10
CA THR A 19 -17.16 14.61 40.82
C THR A 19 -17.67 14.59 39.37
N LEU A 20 -18.97 14.85 39.15
CA LEU A 20 -19.52 15.04 37.81
C LEU A 20 -18.88 16.30 37.20
N VAL A 21 -18.16 16.14 36.09
CA VAL A 21 -17.69 17.26 35.27
C VAL A 21 -18.72 17.45 34.18
N GLU A 22 -19.49 18.54 34.25
CA GLU A 22 -20.41 18.93 33.17
C GLU A 22 -19.58 19.28 31.92
N GLN A 23 -19.71 18.48 30.86
CA GLN A 23 -19.18 18.84 29.54
C GLN A 23 -20.08 19.91 28.92
N VAL A 24 -19.69 21.17 29.09
CA VAL A 24 -20.37 22.29 28.44
C VAL A 24 -20.03 22.27 26.95
N LEU A 25 -21.02 22.02 26.10
CA LEU A 25 -20.91 22.22 24.65
C LEU A 25 -20.59 23.69 24.36
N GLU A 26 -19.52 23.98 23.59
CA GLU A 26 -19.13 25.34 23.18
C GLU A 26 -20.14 26.03 22.22
N ARG A 27 -21.30 25.40 21.97
CA ARG A 27 -22.38 25.96 21.16
C ARG A 27 -23.76 25.46 21.62
N PRO A 28 -24.84 26.25 21.42
CA PRO A 28 -26.20 25.79 21.70
C PRO A 28 -26.63 24.66 20.74
N LEU A 29 -27.41 23.71 21.26
CA LEU A 29 -28.00 22.60 20.50
C LEU A 29 -28.98 23.12 19.44
N ARG A 30 -28.96 22.52 18.25
CA ARG A 30 -29.91 22.85 17.16
C ARG A 30 -31.26 22.17 17.41
N PRO A 31 -32.37 22.69 16.83
CA PRO A 31 -33.68 22.06 16.96
C PRO A 31 -33.64 20.61 16.46
N GLY A 32 -33.89 19.65 17.37
CA GLY A 32 -33.84 18.21 17.10
C GLY A 32 -32.59 17.48 17.61
N GLU A 33 -31.56 18.19 18.08
CA GLU A 33 -30.42 17.59 18.76
C GLU A 33 -30.73 17.42 20.26
N VAL A 34 -30.49 16.22 20.80
CA VAL A 34 -30.63 15.89 22.23
C VAL A 34 -29.27 15.91 22.90
N SER A 35 -29.21 16.31 24.17
CA SER A 35 -27.96 16.31 24.93
C SER A 35 -27.49 14.86 25.17
N LEU A 36 -26.16 14.69 25.36
CA LEU A 36 -25.59 13.38 25.71
C LEU A 36 -26.16 12.87 27.05
N ASP A 37 -26.43 13.77 28.00
CA ASP A 37 -27.04 13.42 29.28
C ASP A 37 -28.47 12.90 29.13
N ASP A 38 -29.26 13.46 28.20
CA ASP A 38 -30.60 12.96 27.91
C ASP A 38 -30.59 11.60 27.21
N LEU A 39 -29.57 11.34 26.36
CA LEU A 39 -29.36 10.02 25.73
C LEU A 39 -28.95 8.96 26.76
N GLU A 40 -28.03 9.30 27.67
CA GLU A 40 -27.63 8.39 28.75
C GLU A 40 -28.77 8.11 29.73
N ARG A 41 -29.59 9.12 30.04
CA ARG A 41 -30.79 8.94 30.87
C ARG A 41 -31.81 8.03 30.18
N ALA A 42 -32.09 8.26 28.90
CA ALA A 42 -32.99 7.40 28.12
C ALA A 42 -32.50 5.94 28.08
N PHE A 43 -31.19 5.72 27.91
CA PHE A 43 -30.60 4.38 27.92
C PHE A 43 -30.75 3.67 29.27
N ARG A 44 -30.61 4.39 30.39
CA ARG A 44 -30.80 3.83 31.73
C ARG A 44 -32.25 3.57 32.10
N GLU A 45 -33.18 4.33 31.55
CA GLU A 45 -34.62 4.23 31.83
C GLU A 45 -35.35 3.25 30.89
N THR A 46 -34.66 2.68 29.90
CA THR A 46 -35.26 1.68 29.00
C THR A 46 -35.38 0.33 29.71
N GLU A 47 -36.61 -0.13 30.00
CA GLU A 47 -36.87 -1.43 30.60
C GLU A 47 -36.46 -2.58 29.67
N THR A 48 -35.54 -3.45 30.14
CA THR A 48 -35.12 -4.65 29.40
C THR A 48 -36.22 -5.71 29.38
N GLU A 49 -36.70 -6.06 28.19
CA GLU A 49 -37.64 -7.16 27.97
C GLU A 49 -36.99 -8.52 28.28
N ALA A 50 -37.42 -9.16 29.36
CA ALA A 50 -36.95 -10.47 29.77
C ALA A 50 -37.62 -11.58 28.95
N ALA A 51 -36.81 -12.40 28.28
CA ALA A 51 -37.28 -13.62 27.60
C ALA A 51 -37.90 -14.62 28.62
N PRO A 52 -39.05 -15.25 28.31
CA PRO A 52 -39.74 -16.11 29.26
C PRO A 52 -39.04 -17.46 29.46
N ALA A 53 -38.95 -17.91 30.71
CA ALA A 53 -38.46 -19.22 31.10
C ALA A 53 -39.45 -20.35 30.70
N PRO A 54 -38.97 -21.53 30.27
CA PRO A 54 -39.83 -22.64 29.89
C PRO A 54 -40.43 -23.35 31.12
N ALA A 55 -41.73 -23.69 31.03
CA ALA A 55 -42.47 -24.47 32.02
C ALA A 55 -42.16 -25.98 31.92
N PRO A 56 -42.33 -26.75 33.02
CA PRO A 56 -41.94 -28.16 33.08
C PRO A 56 -42.99 -29.08 32.44
N VAL A 57 -42.56 -29.96 31.52
CA VAL A 57 -43.44 -30.98 30.92
C VAL A 57 -43.19 -32.34 31.57
N ALA A 58 -44.30 -32.98 31.95
CA ALA A 58 -44.38 -34.25 32.67
C ALA A 58 -43.99 -35.48 31.81
N LYS A 59 -43.55 -36.53 32.50
CA LYS A 59 -43.25 -37.88 31.97
C LYS A 59 -44.44 -38.53 31.26
N ALA A 60 -44.18 -39.13 30.09
CA ALA A 60 -44.97 -40.22 29.51
C ALA A 60 -44.06 -41.39 29.12
N ALA A 61 -44.55 -42.61 29.35
CA ALA A 61 -43.90 -43.91 29.14
C ALA A 61 -44.00 -44.39 27.67
N PRO A 62 -43.25 -45.44 27.26
CA PRO A 62 -42.81 -45.66 25.87
C PRO A 62 -43.51 -46.83 25.14
N ALA A 63 -43.38 -46.86 23.80
CA ALA A 63 -43.26 -48.05 22.91
C ALA A 63 -43.48 -47.66 21.41
N PRO A 64 -43.14 -48.50 20.41
CA PRO A 64 -41.87 -49.21 20.18
C PRO A 64 -41.44 -49.18 18.68
N GLU A 65 -40.44 -50.01 18.37
CA GLU A 65 -40.07 -50.59 17.06
C GLU A 65 -38.90 -50.02 16.24
N ALA A 66 -37.79 -50.76 16.36
CA ALA A 66 -37.27 -51.67 15.34
C ALA A 66 -36.28 -51.13 14.28
N ALA A 67 -35.01 -51.40 14.58
CA ALA A 67 -34.23 -52.50 13.98
C ALA A 67 -33.23 -52.17 12.86
N LYS A 68 -31.97 -52.49 13.24
CA LYS A 68 -30.91 -53.19 12.48
C LYS A 68 -30.07 -52.35 11.51
N GLU A 69 -28.75 -52.53 11.41
CA GLU A 69 -27.82 -53.52 11.97
C GLU A 69 -26.36 -53.05 11.84
N THR A 70 -25.44 -53.88 12.36
CA THR A 70 -23.96 -53.91 12.25
C THR A 70 -23.12 -53.08 13.22
N ALA A 71 -21.96 -53.55 13.64
CA ALA A 71 -21.55 -54.84 14.18
C ALA A 71 -20.19 -54.63 14.87
N LYS A 72 -20.09 -55.20 16.08
CA LYS A 72 -18.96 -55.89 16.70
C LYS A 72 -17.61 -55.20 17.04
N GLU A 73 -17.32 -55.41 18.33
CA GLU A 73 -16.07 -55.92 18.94
C GLU A 73 -14.93 -54.92 19.18
N ALA A 74 -14.18 -54.99 20.28
CA ALA A 74 -14.32 -55.62 21.59
C ALA A 74 -13.11 -55.19 22.44
N LYS A 75 -13.30 -55.24 23.77
CA LYS A 75 -12.34 -55.65 24.82
C LYS A 75 -11.96 -54.60 25.88
N ALA A 76 -12.55 -54.85 27.06
CA ALA A 76 -11.87 -55.17 28.32
C ALA A 76 -10.96 -54.13 29.00
N LYS A 77 -11.54 -53.53 30.06
CA LYS A 77 -11.04 -53.37 31.45
C LYS A 77 -9.86 -54.30 31.83
N PRO A 78 -9.00 -53.98 32.85
CA PRO A 78 -9.46 -53.46 34.15
C PRO A 78 -8.49 -52.57 35.00
N ALA A 79 -9.08 -51.92 36.02
CA ALA A 79 -8.66 -51.73 37.42
C ALA A 79 -7.15 -51.47 37.75
N ARG A 80 -6.78 -50.61 38.72
CA ARG A 80 -7.27 -50.58 40.12
C ARG A 80 -6.44 -49.54 40.92
N LYS A 81 -7.09 -48.80 41.84
CA LYS A 81 -6.65 -48.35 43.19
C LYS A 81 -5.41 -47.42 43.31
N ALA A 82 -5.33 -46.44 44.21
CA ALA A 82 -6.00 -46.20 45.49
C ALA A 82 -5.88 -44.73 45.94
N ALA A 83 -6.71 -44.41 46.96
CA ALA A 83 -6.52 -43.43 48.04
C ALA A 83 -7.07 -42.01 47.87
N ALA A 84 -8.26 -41.82 48.45
CA ALA A 84 -8.78 -40.59 49.07
C ALA A 84 -7.90 -40.24 50.31
N VAL A 85 -7.85 -39.02 50.88
CA VAL A 85 -8.97 -38.15 51.31
C VAL A 85 -8.48 -36.69 51.43
N GLU A 86 -9.25 -35.82 50.76
CA GLU A 86 -9.77 -34.48 51.14
C GLU A 86 -9.04 -33.63 52.19
N THR A 87 -8.71 -32.40 51.77
CA THR A 87 -9.14 -31.20 52.50
C THR A 87 -9.84 -30.27 51.52
N ASP A 88 -11.10 -30.00 51.84
CA ASP A 88 -12.03 -29.14 51.12
C ASP A 88 -11.79 -27.69 51.56
N GLY A 89 -11.66 -26.78 50.59
CA GLY A 89 -11.35 -25.39 50.85
C GLY A 89 -10.76 -24.69 49.64
N GLU A 90 -11.61 -24.40 48.64
CA GLU A 90 -11.64 -23.16 47.86
C GLU A 90 -12.49 -23.36 46.59
N VAL A 91 -13.81 -23.35 46.79
CA VAL A 91 -14.78 -23.04 45.73
C VAL A 91 -14.89 -21.52 45.66
N ALA A 92 -13.82 -20.87 45.20
CA ALA A 92 -13.81 -19.42 44.92
C ALA A 92 -12.82 -19.03 43.82
N ASP A 93 -12.43 -19.96 42.94
CA ASP A 93 -11.57 -19.66 41.77
C ASP A 93 -11.99 -20.38 40.48
N LYS A 94 -13.29 -20.71 40.37
CA LYS A 94 -13.90 -21.33 39.18
C LYS A 94 -14.66 -20.34 38.29
N ILE A 95 -14.09 -19.16 38.10
CA ILE A 95 -14.13 -18.50 36.78
C ILE A 95 -12.71 -18.59 36.20
N ALA A 96 -12.13 -19.79 36.30
CA ALA A 96 -10.94 -20.13 35.56
C ALA A 96 -11.29 -20.05 34.08
N ASN A 97 -10.58 -19.18 33.34
CA ASN A 97 -10.57 -19.08 31.89
C ASN A 97 -10.91 -20.43 31.25
N GLN A 98 -12.12 -20.56 30.68
CA GLN A 98 -12.53 -21.71 29.88
C GLN A 98 -11.75 -21.68 28.56
N SER A 99 -10.45 -21.94 28.63
CA SER A 99 -9.59 -22.09 27.48
C SER A 99 -9.76 -23.51 26.95
N ILE A 100 -10.25 -23.62 25.71
CA ILE A 100 -10.36 -24.89 25.01
C ILE A 100 -9.09 -25.06 24.17
N ARG A 101 -8.36 -26.14 24.40
CA ARG A 101 -7.21 -26.49 23.56
C ARG A 101 -7.70 -27.14 22.29
N VAL A 102 -7.58 -26.43 21.18
CA VAL A 102 -7.97 -26.90 19.84
C VAL A 102 -6.71 -27.29 19.05
N ASN A 103 -6.79 -28.33 18.22
CA ASN A 103 -5.69 -28.69 17.32
C ASN A 103 -5.58 -27.62 16.21
N VAL A 104 -4.36 -27.28 15.82
CA VAL A 104 -4.07 -26.33 14.74
C VAL A 104 -4.75 -26.77 13.44
N ASP A 105 -4.72 -28.06 13.12
CA ASP A 105 -5.35 -28.62 11.91
C ASP A 105 -6.86 -28.34 11.86
N THR A 106 -7.52 -28.28 13.02
CA THR A 106 -8.96 -27.98 13.11
C THR A 106 -9.25 -26.52 12.78
N LEU A 107 -8.41 -25.59 13.26
CA LEU A 107 -8.53 -24.18 12.91
C LEU A 107 -8.21 -23.93 11.44
N GLU A 108 -7.22 -24.62 10.87
CA GLU A 108 -6.91 -24.57 9.43
C GLU A 108 -8.06 -25.10 8.57
N HIS A 109 -8.69 -26.20 8.99
CA HIS A 109 -9.86 -26.74 8.30
C HIS A 109 -11.06 -25.77 8.38
N LEU A 110 -11.32 -25.16 9.55
CA LEU A 110 -12.34 -24.12 9.70
C LEU A 110 -12.09 -22.94 8.75
N MET A 111 -10.84 -22.47 8.65
CA MET A 111 -10.47 -21.40 7.70
C MET A 111 -10.69 -21.80 6.25
N THR A 112 -10.39 -23.05 5.90
CA THR A 112 -10.64 -23.57 4.56
C THR A 112 -12.13 -23.57 4.25
N MET A 113 -12.97 -24.06 5.17
CA MET A 113 -14.42 -24.06 5.02
C MET A 113 -15.02 -22.66 4.95
N VAL A 114 -14.55 -21.72 5.78
CA VAL A 114 -14.96 -20.31 5.70
C VAL A 114 -14.54 -19.69 4.37
N SER A 115 -13.34 -20.00 3.88
CA SER A 115 -12.88 -19.53 2.57
C SER A 115 -13.75 -20.08 1.45
N GLU A 116 -14.09 -21.38 1.49
CA GLU A 116 -15.03 -22.01 0.54
C GLU A 116 -16.45 -21.42 0.65
N LEU A 117 -16.90 -21.05 1.85
CA LEU A 117 -18.18 -20.38 2.06
C LEU A 117 -18.18 -18.96 1.48
N VAL A 118 -17.10 -18.20 1.66
CA VAL A 118 -16.92 -16.87 1.05
C VAL A 118 -16.92 -16.99 -0.47
N LEU A 119 -16.22 -17.99 -1.02
CA LEU A 119 -16.25 -18.29 -2.46
C LEU A 119 -17.68 -18.60 -2.90
N THR A 120 -18.36 -19.55 -2.25
CA THR A 120 -19.75 -19.97 -2.54
C THR A 120 -20.71 -18.77 -2.50
N ARG A 121 -20.60 -17.91 -1.48
CA ARG A 121 -21.34 -16.65 -1.37
C ARG A 121 -21.09 -15.74 -2.58
N ASN A 122 -19.83 -15.57 -2.99
CA ASN A 122 -19.50 -14.73 -4.14
C ASN A 122 -20.10 -15.29 -5.44
N GLN A 123 -20.06 -16.62 -5.65
CA GLN A 123 -20.72 -17.26 -6.81
C GLN A 123 -22.23 -16.97 -6.81
N LEU A 124 -22.88 -17.11 -5.65
CA LEU A 124 -24.33 -16.85 -5.52
C LEU A 124 -24.67 -15.38 -5.79
N LEU A 125 -23.85 -14.44 -5.31
CA LEU A 125 -24.00 -13.02 -5.60
C LEU A 125 -23.81 -12.73 -7.10
N GLU A 126 -22.88 -13.41 -7.76
CA GLU A 126 -22.67 -13.27 -9.20
C GLU A 126 -23.87 -13.80 -10.00
N ILE A 127 -24.39 -14.99 -9.66
CA ILE A 127 -25.59 -15.57 -10.28
C ILE A 127 -26.79 -14.62 -10.09
N SER A 128 -26.96 -14.06 -8.89
CA SER A 128 -28.01 -13.08 -8.59
C SER A 128 -27.79 -11.71 -9.23
N ARG A 129 -26.57 -11.38 -9.69
CA ARG A 129 -26.33 -10.16 -10.49
C ARG A 129 -26.66 -10.38 -11.97
N ARG A 130 -26.41 -11.60 -12.47
CA ARG A 130 -26.72 -11.99 -13.86
C ARG A 130 -28.20 -12.21 -14.10
N ASN A 131 -28.90 -12.75 -13.10
CA ASN A 131 -30.35 -12.87 -13.11
C ASN A 131 -30.92 -11.64 -12.39
N GLU A 132 -31.73 -10.81 -13.05
CA GLU A 132 -32.36 -9.61 -12.44
C GLU A 132 -33.39 -9.93 -11.33
N ASP A 133 -33.28 -11.09 -10.68
CA ASP A 133 -34.16 -11.55 -9.63
C ASP A 133 -34.00 -10.70 -8.36
N THR A 134 -35.08 -10.02 -8.00
CA THR A 134 -35.11 -9.11 -6.86
C THR A 134 -35.32 -9.85 -5.54
N GLU A 135 -35.89 -11.06 -5.58
CA GLU A 135 -36.28 -11.84 -4.39
C GLU A 135 -35.08 -12.40 -3.60
N PHE A 136 -33.99 -12.78 -4.29
CA PHE A 136 -32.80 -13.34 -3.64
C PHE A 136 -31.81 -12.29 -3.11
N LYS A 137 -31.95 -11.02 -3.49
CA LYS A 137 -31.03 -9.94 -3.07
C LYS A 137 -30.97 -9.80 -1.54
N VAL A 138 -32.11 -9.75 -0.88
CA VAL A 138 -32.16 -9.55 0.59
C VAL A 138 -31.63 -10.77 1.35
N PRO A 139 -32.04 -12.02 1.05
CA PRO A 139 -31.44 -13.21 1.65
C PRO A 139 -29.92 -13.34 1.39
N LEU A 140 -29.44 -13.04 0.18
CA LEU A 140 -28.01 -13.09 -0.14
C LEU A 140 -27.20 -12.00 0.60
N GLN A 141 -27.77 -10.81 0.80
CA GLN A 141 -27.14 -9.79 1.63
C GLN A 141 -27.04 -10.23 3.10
N ARG A 142 -28.05 -10.94 3.62
CA ARG A 142 -27.97 -11.52 4.98
C ARG A 142 -26.93 -12.62 5.06
N LEU A 143 -26.90 -13.54 4.09
CA LEU A 143 -25.85 -14.57 3.99
C LEU A 143 -24.46 -13.93 3.96
N SER A 144 -24.33 -12.82 3.22
CA SER A 144 -23.11 -12.04 3.15
C SER A 144 -22.65 -11.53 4.50
N ASN A 145 -23.55 -10.90 5.26
CA ASN A 145 -23.21 -10.35 6.57
C ASN A 145 -22.83 -11.47 7.56
N VAL A 146 -23.61 -12.56 7.62
CA VAL A 146 -23.33 -13.71 8.49
C VAL A 146 -22.01 -14.38 8.13
N THR A 147 -21.69 -14.48 6.85
CA THR A 147 -20.41 -15.03 6.39
C THR A 147 -19.23 -14.14 6.80
N ALA A 148 -19.38 -12.81 6.72
CA ALA A 148 -18.37 -11.87 7.16
C ALA A 148 -18.15 -11.93 8.68
N GLU A 149 -19.23 -11.97 9.46
CA GLU A 149 -19.16 -12.15 10.93
C GLU A 149 -18.51 -13.48 11.31
N LEU A 150 -18.84 -14.57 10.61
CA LEU A 150 -18.20 -15.86 10.82
C LEU A 150 -16.71 -15.81 10.49
N GLN A 151 -16.34 -15.17 9.38
CA GLN A 151 -14.95 -15.00 8.99
C GLN A 151 -14.16 -14.20 10.03
N GLU A 152 -14.71 -13.09 10.51
CA GLU A 152 -14.09 -12.29 11.57
C GLU A 152 -13.94 -13.11 12.86
N GLY A 153 -14.98 -13.85 13.25
CA GLY A 153 -14.97 -14.72 14.42
C GLY A 153 -13.88 -15.79 14.35
N VAL A 154 -13.76 -16.50 13.21
CA VAL A 154 -12.71 -17.52 13.03
C VAL A 154 -11.32 -16.87 13.00
N MET A 155 -11.16 -15.71 12.36
CA MET A 155 -9.89 -14.98 12.37
C MET A 155 -9.44 -14.63 13.80
N LYS A 156 -10.35 -14.10 14.64
CA LYS A 156 -10.07 -13.81 16.06
C LYS A 156 -9.60 -15.05 16.82
N THR A 157 -10.17 -16.22 16.56
CA THR A 157 -9.72 -17.47 17.21
C THR A 157 -8.32 -17.93 16.81
N ARG A 158 -7.81 -17.47 15.65
CA ARG A 158 -6.46 -17.78 15.15
C ARG A 158 -5.41 -16.77 15.60
N MET A 159 -5.83 -15.58 16.03
CA MET A 159 -4.93 -14.52 16.47
C MET A 159 -4.10 -14.97 17.67
N GLN A 160 -2.84 -14.54 17.67
CA GLN A 160 -1.91 -14.74 18.77
C GLN A 160 -1.23 -13.41 19.12
N PRO A 161 -0.94 -13.16 20.40
CA PRO A 161 -0.18 -11.98 20.80
C PRO A 161 1.20 -11.95 20.14
N ILE A 162 1.55 -10.82 19.53
CA ILE A 162 2.83 -10.62 18.85
C ILE A 162 4.03 -10.77 19.79
N GLY A 163 3.83 -10.57 21.11
CA GLY A 163 4.84 -10.81 22.12
C GLY A 163 5.48 -12.21 22.04
N ASN A 164 4.77 -13.21 21.53
CA ASN A 164 5.30 -14.55 21.28
C ASN A 164 6.45 -14.56 20.26
N ALA A 165 6.44 -13.66 19.26
CA ALA A 165 7.54 -13.50 18.33
C ALA A 165 8.77 -12.84 18.98
N TRP A 166 8.56 -12.02 20.02
CA TRP A 166 9.59 -11.19 20.63
C TRP A 166 10.23 -11.81 21.87
N GLN A 167 9.70 -12.93 22.39
CA GLN A 167 10.18 -13.61 23.61
C GLN A 167 11.70 -13.87 23.64
N LYS A 168 12.32 -14.10 22.49
CA LYS A 168 13.76 -14.38 22.39
C LYS A 168 14.62 -13.11 22.31
N LEU A 169 14.04 -11.96 21.94
CA LEU A 169 14.77 -10.72 21.69
C LEU A 169 15.53 -10.21 22.91
N PRO A 170 14.99 -10.21 24.15
CA PRO A 170 15.74 -9.75 25.33
C PRO A 170 17.05 -10.51 25.54
N ARG A 171 17.04 -11.84 25.31
CA ARG A 171 18.25 -12.66 25.40
C ARG A 171 19.24 -12.32 24.30
N ILE A 172 18.77 -12.20 23.06
CA ILE A 172 19.62 -11.86 21.91
C ILE A 172 20.28 -10.50 22.09
N VAL A 173 19.53 -9.48 22.56
CA VAL A 173 20.07 -8.15 22.82
C VAL A 173 21.09 -8.18 23.95
N ARG A 174 20.87 -8.96 25.01
CA ARG A 174 21.84 -9.12 26.10
C ARG A 174 23.13 -9.79 25.63
N ASP A 175 23.03 -10.83 24.80
CA ASP A 175 24.18 -11.52 24.23
C ASP A 175 24.98 -10.58 23.29
N LEU A 176 24.30 -9.83 22.42
CA LEU A 176 24.90 -8.83 21.53
C LEU A 176 25.52 -7.65 22.28
N SER A 177 24.90 -7.20 23.38
CA SER A 177 25.44 -6.16 24.26
C SER A 177 26.81 -6.56 24.82
N GLY A 178 26.95 -7.83 25.25
CA GLY A 178 28.21 -8.39 25.71
C GLY A 178 29.25 -8.57 24.60
N GLU A 179 28.84 -9.09 23.43
CA GLU A 179 29.73 -9.34 22.29
C GLU A 179 30.30 -8.04 21.69
N LEU A 180 29.46 -7.01 21.56
CA LEU A 180 29.81 -5.73 20.94
C LEU A 180 30.35 -4.70 21.94
N GLY A 181 30.29 -4.97 23.24
CA GLY A 181 30.69 -4.04 24.30
C GLY A 181 29.83 -2.77 24.37
N LYS A 182 28.55 -2.87 23.99
CA LYS A 182 27.59 -1.75 23.98
C LYS A 182 26.58 -1.91 25.11
N GLN A 183 26.20 -0.82 25.78
CA GLN A 183 25.11 -0.85 26.76
C GLN A 183 23.78 -0.62 26.03
N ILE A 184 22.88 -1.62 26.04
CA ILE A 184 21.63 -1.60 25.27
C ILE A 184 20.43 -1.87 26.19
N GLU A 185 19.44 -1.00 26.13
CA GLU A 185 18.10 -1.17 26.69
C GLU A 185 17.12 -1.59 25.59
N LEU A 186 16.29 -2.60 25.87
CA LEU A 186 15.23 -3.04 24.97
C LEU A 186 13.86 -2.69 25.58
N GLU A 187 13.15 -1.76 24.97
CA GLU A 187 11.78 -1.39 25.30
C GLU A 187 10.81 -2.13 24.38
N MET A 188 9.78 -2.77 24.94
CA MET A 188 8.74 -3.47 24.16
C MET A 188 7.37 -2.96 24.56
N HIS A 189 6.63 -2.41 23.61
CA HIS A 189 5.27 -1.88 23.79
C HIS A 189 4.27 -2.62 22.89
N GLY A 190 3.07 -2.86 23.40
CA GLY A 190 2.00 -3.52 22.63
C GLY A 190 2.27 -5.00 22.36
N ALA A 191 2.92 -5.71 23.28
CA ALA A 191 3.19 -7.15 23.17
C ALA A 191 1.91 -8.02 23.15
N ASP A 192 0.81 -7.46 23.63
CA ASP A 192 -0.55 -7.98 23.62
C ASP A 192 -1.25 -7.82 22.26
N THR A 193 -0.70 -7.02 21.34
CA THR A 193 -1.25 -6.82 19.99
C THR A 193 -1.42 -8.15 19.27
N GLU A 194 -2.64 -8.45 18.86
CA GLU A 194 -3.02 -9.69 18.19
C GLU A 194 -2.59 -9.71 16.72
N LEU A 195 -2.03 -10.83 16.27
CA LEU A 195 -1.56 -11.08 14.90
C LEU A 195 -1.86 -12.53 14.49
N ASP A 196 -2.13 -12.76 13.20
CA ASP A 196 -2.34 -14.11 12.67
C ASP A 196 -1.12 -15.02 12.93
N ARG A 197 -1.37 -16.26 13.35
CA ARG A 197 -0.31 -17.24 13.66
C ARG A 197 0.72 -17.41 12.54
N GLN A 198 0.29 -17.52 11.28
CA GLN A 198 1.19 -17.75 10.16
C GLN A 198 2.04 -16.50 9.88
N VAL A 199 1.44 -15.32 9.99
CA VAL A 199 2.16 -14.06 9.90
C VAL A 199 3.16 -13.93 11.06
N LEU A 200 2.77 -14.34 12.26
CA LEU A 200 3.62 -14.36 13.45
C LEU A 200 4.84 -15.28 13.28
N ASP A 201 4.70 -16.41 12.59
CA ASP A 201 5.82 -17.28 12.28
C ASP A 201 6.77 -16.69 11.22
N LEU A 202 6.22 -16.01 10.21
CA LEU A 202 7.01 -15.38 9.14
C LEU A 202 7.75 -14.11 9.59
N ILE A 203 7.23 -13.39 10.59
CA ILE A 203 7.80 -12.11 11.06
C ILE A 203 8.93 -12.27 12.10
N LYS A 204 9.05 -13.44 12.76
CA LYS A 204 10.07 -13.72 13.79
C LYS A 204 11.50 -13.44 13.33
N ASP A 205 11.85 -13.97 12.15
CA ASP A 205 13.20 -13.85 11.60
C ASP A 205 13.49 -12.39 11.15
N PRO A 206 12.60 -11.71 10.41
CA PRO A 206 12.71 -10.28 10.13
C PRO A 206 12.97 -9.41 11.36
N LEU A 207 12.18 -9.59 12.43
CA LEU A 207 12.31 -8.81 13.67
C LEU A 207 13.65 -9.04 14.35
N THR A 208 14.08 -10.30 14.42
CA THR A 208 15.39 -10.66 14.97
C THR A 208 16.51 -9.97 14.18
N HIS A 209 16.39 -9.91 12.85
CA HIS A 209 17.36 -9.26 12.00
C HIS A 209 17.40 -7.73 12.21
N MET A 210 16.25 -7.05 12.24
CA MET A 210 16.19 -5.60 12.44
C MET A 210 16.74 -5.19 13.82
N VAL A 211 16.38 -5.91 14.89
CA VAL A 211 16.91 -5.66 16.24
C VAL A 211 18.42 -5.86 16.28
N ARG A 212 18.94 -6.88 15.59
CA ARG A 212 20.39 -7.08 15.45
C ARG A 212 21.05 -5.92 14.71
N ASN A 213 20.47 -5.44 13.61
CA ASN A 213 21.02 -4.33 12.84
C ASN A 213 21.06 -3.03 13.68
N SER A 214 20.01 -2.76 14.45
CA SER A 214 20.01 -1.64 15.41
C SER A 214 21.10 -1.80 16.47
N ALA A 215 21.34 -3.01 16.98
CA ALA A 215 22.40 -3.26 17.97
C ALA A 215 23.83 -3.17 17.36
N ASP A 216 24.06 -3.75 16.18
CA ASP A 216 25.38 -3.86 15.56
C ASP A 216 25.78 -2.55 14.85
N HIS A 217 24.90 -2.01 14.01
CA HIS A 217 25.20 -0.86 13.15
C HIS A 217 24.54 0.44 13.62
N GLY A 218 23.33 0.36 14.19
CA GLY A 218 22.60 1.55 14.66
C GLY A 218 23.26 2.20 15.86
N LEU A 219 23.38 1.48 16.97
CA LEU A 219 23.90 2.01 18.24
C LEU A 219 25.43 2.19 18.21
N GLU A 220 25.90 3.29 18.79
CA GLU A 220 27.32 3.58 18.99
C GLU A 220 27.87 2.93 20.26
N THR A 221 29.20 2.89 20.40
CA THR A 221 29.81 2.46 21.68
C THR A 221 29.57 3.51 22.76
N PRO A 222 29.60 3.16 24.07
CA PRO A 222 29.35 4.13 25.14
C PRO A 222 30.25 5.37 25.06
N ALA A 223 31.52 5.19 24.68
CA ALA A 223 32.46 6.30 24.50
C ALA A 223 32.07 7.22 23.32
N GLU A 224 31.67 6.64 22.18
CA GLU A 224 31.18 7.41 21.01
C GLU A 224 29.88 8.17 21.33
N ARG A 225 28.98 7.56 22.13
CA ARG A 225 27.71 8.18 22.54
C ARG A 225 27.94 9.39 23.42
N VAL A 226 28.78 9.27 24.44
CA VAL A 226 29.14 10.40 25.33
C VAL A 226 29.84 11.51 24.56
N ALA A 227 30.74 11.16 23.63
CA ALA A 227 31.40 12.15 22.77
C ALA A 227 30.40 12.92 21.87
N SER A 228 29.28 12.30 21.54
CA SER A 228 28.18 12.89 20.75
C SER A 228 27.09 13.54 21.60
N GLY A 229 27.30 13.67 22.91
CA GLY A 229 26.33 14.27 23.84
C GLY A 229 25.13 13.40 24.22
N LYS A 230 25.17 12.10 23.91
CA LYS A 230 24.11 11.13 24.23
C LYS A 230 24.42 10.38 25.53
N GLY A 231 23.38 9.79 26.14
CA GLY A 231 23.55 8.89 27.27
C GLY A 231 24.35 7.63 26.91
N GLU A 232 25.11 7.10 27.86
CA GLU A 232 25.94 5.90 27.69
C GLU A 232 25.14 4.66 27.24
N GLN A 233 23.88 4.57 27.69
CA GLN A 233 22.94 3.52 27.32
C GLN A 233 22.22 3.86 26.01
N GLY A 234 22.30 2.95 25.04
CA GLY A 234 21.48 2.97 23.83
C GLY A 234 20.13 2.31 24.07
N THR A 235 19.09 2.76 23.36
CA THR A 235 17.72 2.25 23.49
C THR A 235 17.27 1.72 22.14
N ILE A 236 16.76 0.49 22.12
CA ILE A 236 16.02 -0.10 21.00
C ILE A 236 14.57 -0.24 21.46
N ARG A 237 13.66 0.42 20.78
CA ARG A 237 12.22 0.40 21.04
C ARG A 237 11.51 -0.42 19.99
N LEU A 238 10.74 -1.40 20.45
CA LEU A 238 9.86 -2.22 19.63
C LEU A 238 8.42 -1.95 20.04
N SER A 239 7.58 -1.48 19.11
CA SER A 239 6.18 -1.19 19.37
C SER A 239 5.28 -1.83 18.34
N ALA A 240 4.15 -2.38 18.77
CA ALA A 240 3.08 -2.84 17.89
C ALA A 240 1.73 -2.23 18.30
N TYR A 241 0.90 -1.89 17.33
CA TYR A 241 -0.46 -1.41 17.55
C TYR A 241 -1.33 -1.61 16.30
N HIS A 242 -2.65 -1.53 16.48
CA HIS A 242 -3.62 -1.58 15.37
C HIS A 242 -3.94 -0.15 14.90
N GLU A 243 -3.90 0.08 13.58
CA GLU A 243 -4.24 1.36 12.96
C GLU A 243 -4.91 1.10 11.60
N GLY A 244 -6.14 1.57 11.40
CA GLY A 244 -6.80 1.58 10.09
C GLY A 244 -6.93 0.20 9.40
N GLY A 245 -7.17 -0.87 10.16
CA GLY A 245 -7.23 -2.24 9.60
C GLY A 245 -5.87 -2.89 9.33
N HIS A 246 -4.79 -2.21 9.72
CA HIS A 246 -3.43 -2.72 9.68
C HIS A 246 -2.85 -2.89 11.09
N ILE A 247 -1.91 -3.82 11.20
CA ILE A 247 -1.00 -3.94 12.34
C ILE A 247 0.26 -3.20 11.96
N ILE A 248 0.60 -2.19 12.77
CA ILE A 248 1.80 -1.40 12.61
C ILE A 248 2.83 -1.92 13.61
N ILE A 249 3.98 -2.34 13.11
CA ILE A 249 5.14 -2.75 13.92
C ILE A 249 6.26 -1.76 13.64
N CYS A 250 6.73 -1.08 14.68
CA CYS A 250 7.80 -0.10 14.58
C CYS A 250 9.01 -0.55 15.41
N ILE A 251 10.19 -0.50 14.80
CA ILE A 251 11.48 -0.79 15.40
C ILE A 251 12.29 0.49 15.32
N ALA A 252 12.54 1.14 16.45
CA ALA A 252 13.27 2.38 16.52
C ALA A 252 14.52 2.24 17.40
N ASP A 253 15.60 2.93 17.04
CA ASP A 253 16.79 3.08 17.88
C ASP A 253 17.18 4.55 18.00
N ASN A 254 17.88 4.90 19.08
CA ASN A 254 18.46 6.22 19.30
C ASN A 254 19.96 6.28 18.94
N GLY A 255 20.35 5.53 17.92
CA GLY A 255 21.73 5.37 17.47
C GLY A 255 22.22 6.50 16.57
N ARG A 256 23.22 6.19 15.74
CA ARG A 256 23.83 7.17 14.82
C ARG A 256 22.99 7.46 13.57
N GLY A 257 21.94 6.69 13.34
CA GLY A 257 21.17 6.70 12.10
C GLY A 257 21.91 6.07 10.92
N LEU A 258 21.30 6.13 9.75
CA LEU A 258 21.87 5.63 8.51
C LEU A 258 22.91 6.61 7.96
N ASN A 259 24.05 6.07 7.53
CA ASN A 259 25.06 6.86 6.85
C ASN A 259 24.67 7.03 5.37
N THR A 260 23.99 8.14 5.07
CA THR A 260 23.53 8.49 3.71
C THR A 260 24.67 8.49 2.69
N GLU A 261 25.85 9.01 3.03
CA GLU A 261 27.00 9.05 2.12
C GLU A 261 27.52 7.66 1.73
N ARG A 262 27.60 6.73 2.70
CA ARG A 262 28.01 5.35 2.42
C ARG A 262 26.96 4.61 1.57
N ILE A 263 25.68 4.88 1.78
CA ILE A 263 24.60 4.33 0.96
C ILE A 263 24.71 4.89 -0.47
N LYS A 264 24.94 6.19 -0.63
CA LYS A 264 25.15 6.84 -1.94
C LYS A 264 26.33 6.21 -2.70
N ALA A 265 27.49 6.15 -2.06
CA ALA A 265 28.70 5.59 -2.67
C ALA A 265 28.50 4.13 -3.11
N LYS A 266 27.78 3.33 -2.31
CA LYS A 266 27.52 1.93 -2.65
C LYS A 266 26.45 1.75 -3.71
N ALA A 267 25.45 2.63 -3.76
CA ALA A 267 24.46 2.64 -4.83
C ALA A 267 25.09 2.95 -6.20
N LEU A 268 26.03 3.91 -6.24
CA LEU A 268 26.85 4.20 -7.42
C LEU A 268 27.74 3.01 -7.82
N GLN A 269 28.45 2.41 -6.85
CA GLN A 269 29.33 1.26 -7.11
C GLN A 269 28.57 0.05 -7.66
N ASN A 270 27.35 -0.18 -7.17
CA ASN A 270 26.50 -1.29 -7.60
C ASN A 270 25.72 -0.98 -8.90
N GLY A 271 25.89 0.22 -9.48
CA GLY A 271 25.20 0.63 -10.71
C GLY A 271 23.68 0.75 -10.57
N LEU A 272 23.17 0.99 -9.36
CA LEU A 272 21.73 1.12 -9.11
C LEU A 272 21.16 2.48 -9.52
N VAL A 273 22.03 3.48 -9.64
CA VAL A 273 21.68 4.88 -9.87
C VAL A 273 22.92 5.61 -10.41
N THR A 274 22.71 6.63 -11.24
CA THR A 274 23.77 7.51 -11.75
C THR A 274 24.03 8.68 -10.80
N GLU A 275 25.19 9.34 -10.92
CA GLU A 275 25.53 10.48 -10.07
C GLU A 275 24.55 11.66 -10.25
N ALA A 276 24.10 11.89 -11.48
CA ALA A 276 23.11 12.92 -11.82
C ALA A 276 21.72 12.63 -11.22
N GLU A 277 21.29 11.38 -11.19
CA GLU A 277 20.01 10.98 -10.55
C GLU A 277 20.10 11.10 -9.03
N LEU A 278 21.25 10.76 -8.46
CA LEU A 278 21.47 10.75 -7.02
C LEU A 278 21.53 12.16 -6.40
N GLU A 279 21.94 13.18 -7.17
CA GLU A 279 21.83 14.59 -6.78
C GLU A 279 20.39 15.10 -6.71
N LYS A 280 19.47 14.52 -7.50
CA LYS A 280 18.05 14.88 -7.51
C LYS A 280 17.24 14.14 -6.45
N MET A 281 17.80 13.11 -5.82
CA MET A 281 17.11 12.28 -4.84
C MET A 281 17.07 12.90 -3.43
N THR A 282 15.94 12.72 -2.77
CA THR A 282 15.78 13.00 -1.34
C THR A 282 16.47 11.93 -0.49
N GLU A 283 16.84 12.25 0.75
CA GLU A 283 17.44 11.28 1.67
C GLU A 283 16.56 10.04 1.88
N ALA A 284 15.24 10.22 1.98
CA ALA A 284 14.29 9.13 2.11
C ALA A 284 14.33 8.17 0.90
N GLN A 285 14.49 8.70 -0.32
CA GLN A 285 14.67 7.86 -1.51
C GLN A 285 16.00 7.12 -1.49
N ILE A 286 17.06 7.77 -1.04
CA ILE A 286 18.38 7.14 -0.90
C ILE A 286 18.35 6.02 0.14
N HIS A 287 17.70 6.21 1.28
CA HIS A 287 17.59 5.19 2.32
C HIS A 287 16.85 3.94 1.84
N LYS A 288 15.96 4.04 0.84
CA LYS A 288 15.28 2.86 0.27
C LYS A 288 16.21 1.91 -0.46
N PHE A 289 17.40 2.35 -0.89
CA PHE A 289 18.38 1.46 -1.52
C PHE A 289 18.84 0.32 -0.61
N ILE A 290 18.71 0.46 0.72
CA ILE A 290 19.04 -0.64 1.65
C ILE A 290 18.23 -1.90 1.40
N PHE A 291 17.04 -1.77 0.80
CA PHE A 291 16.18 -2.90 0.47
C PHE A 291 16.43 -3.46 -0.94
N ALA A 292 17.40 -2.91 -1.68
CA ALA A 292 17.75 -3.42 -3.00
C ALA A 292 18.47 -4.78 -2.87
N PRO A 293 18.21 -5.73 -3.80
CA PRO A 293 18.85 -7.05 -3.77
C PRO A 293 20.37 -6.95 -3.73
N GLY A 294 21.02 -7.69 -2.83
CA GLY A 294 22.47 -7.68 -2.69
C GLY A 294 23.07 -6.36 -2.17
N PHE A 295 22.23 -5.41 -1.72
CA PHE A 295 22.69 -4.18 -1.09
C PHE A 295 23.04 -4.43 0.38
N SER A 296 24.32 -4.34 0.70
CA SER A 296 24.80 -4.38 2.08
C SER A 296 25.93 -3.40 2.23
N THR A 297 25.92 -2.54 3.26
CA THR A 297 27.00 -1.56 3.50
C THR A 297 28.24 -2.18 4.17
N ALA A 298 28.21 -3.47 4.51
CA ALA A 298 29.34 -4.17 5.13
C ALA A 298 30.53 -4.30 4.15
N ALA A 299 31.74 -4.07 4.65
CA ALA A 299 33.00 -4.22 3.90
C ALA A 299 33.51 -5.67 3.90
N THR A 300 33.09 -6.48 4.86
CA THR A 300 33.46 -7.90 5.04
C THR A 300 32.23 -8.71 5.41
N VAL A 301 32.12 -9.92 4.85
CA VAL A 301 31.08 -10.88 5.23
C VAL A 301 31.36 -11.34 6.67
N THR A 302 30.59 -10.85 7.64
CA THR A 302 30.71 -11.30 9.03
C THR A 302 30.20 -12.73 9.16
N SER A 303 30.86 -13.54 9.99
CA SER A 303 30.55 -14.95 10.24
C SER A 303 29.11 -15.18 10.75
N VAL A 304 28.45 -14.13 11.24
CA VAL A 304 27.08 -14.14 11.77
C VAL A 304 26.02 -13.88 10.68
N SER A 305 26.43 -13.44 9.47
CA SER A 305 25.57 -13.23 8.28
C SER A 305 25.49 -14.44 7.34
N GLY A 306 26.16 -15.56 7.68
CA GLY A 306 26.27 -16.76 6.85
C GLY A 306 24.98 -17.56 6.60
N ARG A 307 23.79 -17.02 6.90
CA ARG A 307 22.48 -17.58 6.51
C ARG A 307 21.79 -16.82 5.38
N GLY A 308 22.43 -15.80 4.80
CA GLY A 308 21.89 -15.08 3.64
C GLY A 308 20.68 -14.20 3.97
N VAL A 309 20.62 -13.61 5.16
CA VAL A 309 19.52 -12.70 5.55
C VAL A 309 20.03 -11.27 5.39
N GLY A 310 19.78 -10.68 4.22
CA GLY A 310 19.93 -9.25 3.98
C GLY A 310 18.60 -8.51 4.19
N MET A 311 18.63 -7.19 4.09
CA MET A 311 17.41 -6.37 4.17
C MET A 311 16.48 -6.60 2.97
N ASP A 312 17.00 -7.14 1.86
CA ASP A 312 16.25 -7.65 0.71
C ASP A 312 15.38 -8.87 1.07
N VAL A 313 15.91 -9.80 1.86
CA VAL A 313 15.15 -10.97 2.36
C VAL A 313 14.08 -10.54 3.36
N VAL A 314 14.39 -9.58 4.23
CA VAL A 314 13.40 -9.01 5.15
C VAL A 314 12.23 -8.39 4.38
N ARG A 315 12.53 -7.55 3.37
CA ARG A 315 11.50 -6.97 2.51
C ARG A 315 10.68 -8.05 1.81
N THR A 316 11.34 -9.04 1.22
CA THR A 316 10.67 -10.14 0.51
C THR A 316 9.74 -10.95 1.43
N ASN A 317 10.12 -11.16 2.70
CA ASN A 317 9.28 -11.84 3.68
C ASN A 317 8.06 -11.00 4.09
N ILE A 318 8.22 -9.67 4.18
CA ILE A 318 7.14 -8.73 4.48
C ILE A 318 6.18 -8.62 3.28
N ASP A 319 6.71 -8.55 2.06
CA ASP A 319 5.89 -8.53 0.84
C ASP A 319 5.09 -9.85 0.70
N GLN A 320 5.66 -11.00 1.09
CA GLN A 320 4.97 -12.31 1.09
C GLN A 320 3.73 -12.38 1.99
N ILE A 321 3.67 -11.56 3.05
CA ILE A 321 2.51 -11.47 3.94
C ILE A 321 1.56 -10.33 3.55
N GLY A 322 1.77 -9.72 2.37
CA GLY A 322 1.00 -8.56 1.92
C GLY A 322 1.28 -7.28 2.72
N GLY A 323 2.40 -7.25 3.44
CA GLY A 323 2.82 -6.09 4.23
C GLY A 323 3.64 -5.10 3.41
N THR A 324 3.89 -3.94 4.00
CA THR A 324 4.83 -2.94 3.47
C THR A 324 5.85 -2.59 4.54
N ILE A 325 7.06 -2.24 4.12
CA ILE A 325 8.15 -1.79 5.00
C ILE A 325 8.62 -0.41 4.55
N ASP A 326 8.79 0.48 5.52
CA ASP A 326 9.32 1.82 5.34
C ASP A 326 10.41 2.10 6.37
N ILE A 327 11.33 2.99 6.04
CA ILE A 327 12.41 3.39 6.95
C ILE A 327 12.55 4.90 6.97
N LYS A 328 12.73 5.43 8.18
CA LYS A 328 13.05 6.83 8.43
C LYS A 328 14.30 6.87 9.30
N SER A 329 15.27 7.67 8.92
CA SER A 329 16.48 7.83 9.73
C SER A 329 16.97 9.26 9.66
N VAL A 330 17.44 9.75 10.81
CA VAL A 330 18.04 11.06 10.96
C VAL A 330 19.44 10.86 11.52
N ALA A 331 20.44 11.41 10.84
CA ALA A 331 21.83 11.26 11.25
C ALA A 331 22.05 11.83 12.65
N GLY A 332 22.66 11.05 13.52
CA GLY A 332 22.88 11.42 14.92
C GLY A 332 21.66 11.30 15.84
N GLU A 333 20.45 11.04 15.34
CA GLU A 333 19.27 10.83 16.20
C GLU A 333 18.78 9.37 16.22
N GLY A 334 19.04 8.63 15.14
CA GLY A 334 18.76 7.20 15.07
C GLY A 334 18.00 6.77 13.82
N SER A 335 17.43 5.58 13.87
CA SER A 335 16.63 5.03 12.77
C SER A 335 15.34 4.40 13.27
N SER A 336 14.30 4.43 12.43
CA SER A 336 12.99 3.86 12.67
C SER A 336 12.52 3.10 11.44
N VAL A 337 12.26 1.81 11.60
CA VAL A 337 11.70 0.92 10.58
C VAL A 337 10.25 0.66 10.94
N THR A 338 9.34 0.94 10.01
CA THR A 338 7.91 0.72 10.17
C THR A 338 7.44 -0.37 9.22
N ILE A 339 6.78 -1.39 9.75
CA ILE A 339 6.14 -2.47 8.99
C ILE A 339 4.64 -2.32 9.14
N LYS A 340 3.91 -2.32 8.03
CA LYS A 340 2.45 -2.31 8.03
C LYS A 340 1.95 -3.61 7.44
N ILE A 341 1.14 -4.35 8.21
CA ILE A 341 0.61 -5.65 7.80
C ILE A 341 -0.92 -5.59 7.82
N PRO A 342 -1.64 -5.97 6.76
CA PRO A 342 -3.10 -6.11 6.81
C PRO A 342 -3.57 -7.12 7.85
N LEU A 343 -4.67 -6.82 8.55
CA LEU A 343 -5.24 -7.71 9.58
C LEU A 343 -5.94 -8.95 8.97
N THR A 344 -6.31 -8.89 7.70
CA THR A 344 -7.03 -9.97 7.00
C THR A 344 -6.06 -10.92 6.28
N LEU A 345 -6.53 -12.15 5.99
CA LEU A 345 -5.98 -12.90 4.84
C LEU A 345 -5.91 -11.94 3.65
N ALA A 346 -4.85 -12.02 2.83
CA ALA A 346 -4.58 -11.05 1.77
C ALA A 346 -5.70 -11.05 0.71
N ILE A 347 -6.80 -10.37 0.98
CA ILE A 347 -7.87 -10.06 0.04
C ILE A 347 -7.40 -8.84 -0.73
N VAL A 348 -7.24 -8.99 -2.03
CA VAL A 348 -6.78 -7.93 -2.91
C VAL A 348 -7.86 -7.70 -3.96
N SER A 349 -8.20 -6.44 -4.20
CA SER A 349 -9.04 -6.07 -5.34
C SER A 349 -8.21 -6.24 -6.63
N ALA A 350 -8.67 -7.09 -7.53
CA ALA A 350 -7.97 -7.39 -8.77
C ALA A 350 -8.89 -7.28 -9.98
N LEU A 351 -8.34 -6.76 -11.08
CA LEU A 351 -8.98 -6.74 -12.38
C LEU A 351 -8.78 -8.09 -13.07
N ILE A 352 -9.87 -8.76 -13.43
CA ILE A 352 -9.81 -10.03 -14.16
C ILE A 352 -9.68 -9.75 -15.66
N VAL A 353 -8.67 -10.34 -16.28
CA VAL A 353 -8.31 -10.16 -17.69
C VAL A 353 -8.15 -11.51 -18.39
N GLU A 354 -8.25 -11.50 -19.71
CA GLU A 354 -8.08 -12.69 -20.56
C GLU A 354 -6.83 -12.56 -21.42
N ALA A 355 -6.05 -13.64 -21.52
CA ALA A 355 -4.96 -13.77 -22.48
C ALA A 355 -4.81 -15.22 -22.95
N GLY A 356 -4.84 -15.46 -24.26
CA GLY A 356 -4.72 -16.79 -24.84
C GLY A 356 -5.86 -17.74 -24.46
N GLY A 357 -7.06 -17.20 -24.16
CA GLY A 357 -8.21 -17.96 -23.66
C GLY A 357 -8.17 -18.29 -22.16
N ASP A 358 -7.07 -17.98 -21.47
CA ASP A 358 -6.92 -18.15 -20.03
C ASP A 358 -7.21 -16.85 -19.27
N ARG A 359 -7.73 -16.96 -18.05
CA ARG A 359 -8.00 -15.83 -17.16
C ARG A 359 -6.86 -15.56 -16.19
N PHE A 360 -6.54 -14.29 -15.99
CA PHE A 360 -5.52 -13.80 -15.07
C PHE A 360 -6.08 -12.65 -14.22
N ALA A 361 -5.48 -12.42 -13.05
CA ALA A 361 -5.81 -11.31 -12.18
C ALA A 361 -4.67 -10.29 -12.15
N ILE A 362 -4.97 -9.00 -12.35
CA ILE A 362 -4.00 -7.90 -12.19
C ILE A 362 -4.42 -7.09 -10.96
N PRO A 363 -3.55 -6.89 -9.94
CA PRO A 363 -3.88 -6.08 -8.77
C PRO A 363 -4.37 -4.68 -9.17
N GLN A 364 -5.57 -4.29 -8.76
CA GLN A 364 -6.20 -3.03 -9.18
C GLN A 364 -5.37 -1.81 -8.77
N LEU A 365 -4.67 -1.89 -7.63
CA LEU A 365 -3.75 -0.86 -7.14
C LEU A 365 -2.66 -0.49 -8.16
N SER A 366 -2.29 -1.42 -9.05
CA SER A 366 -1.29 -1.17 -10.09
C SER A 366 -1.89 -0.63 -11.39
N VAL A 367 -3.22 -0.67 -11.55
CA VAL A 367 -3.92 -0.27 -12.77
C VAL A 367 -4.27 1.21 -12.68
N VAL A 368 -3.70 2.01 -13.58
CA VAL A 368 -3.98 3.45 -13.70
C VAL A 368 -5.27 3.67 -14.49
N GLU A 369 -5.35 3.08 -15.69
CA GLU A 369 -6.51 3.18 -16.55
C GLU A 369 -6.58 2.02 -17.56
N LEU A 370 -7.76 1.85 -18.16
CA LEU A 370 -8.01 0.88 -19.22
C LEU A 370 -8.23 1.61 -20.53
N VAL A 371 -7.40 1.30 -21.53
CA VAL A 371 -7.49 1.89 -22.86
C VAL A 371 -7.88 0.81 -23.84
N ARG A 372 -8.88 1.09 -24.69
CA ARG A 372 -9.24 0.20 -25.78
C ARG A 372 -8.52 0.62 -27.05
N ALA A 373 -7.68 -0.25 -27.58
CA ALA A 373 -7.09 -0.05 -28.90
C ALA A 373 -8.18 -0.31 -29.96
N ARG A 374 -8.35 0.61 -30.89
CA ARG A 374 -9.15 0.41 -32.10
C ARG A 374 -8.34 0.92 -33.29
N ALA A 375 -8.42 0.23 -34.43
CA ALA A 375 -7.78 0.65 -35.69
C ALA A 375 -8.09 2.11 -36.10
N ASN A 376 -9.28 2.61 -35.75
CA ASN A 376 -9.78 3.95 -36.10
C ASN A 376 -9.97 4.89 -34.88
N SER A 377 -9.26 4.68 -33.77
CA SER A 377 -9.28 5.62 -32.62
C SER A 377 -8.00 6.45 -32.53
N GLU A 378 -8.05 7.54 -31.76
CA GLU A 378 -6.88 8.37 -31.40
C GLU A 378 -5.78 7.56 -30.69
N HIS A 379 -6.10 6.37 -30.18
CA HIS A 379 -5.22 5.48 -29.42
C HIS A 379 -4.62 4.40 -30.31
N ARG A 380 -3.80 4.83 -31.28
CA ARG A 380 -3.11 3.94 -32.23
C ARG A 380 -1.86 3.33 -31.60
N ILE A 381 -1.69 2.03 -31.79
CA ILE A 381 -0.44 1.34 -31.45
C ILE A 381 0.57 1.63 -32.55
N GLU A 382 1.66 2.29 -32.20
CA GLU A 382 2.80 2.54 -33.07
C GLU A 382 3.88 1.49 -32.78
N ARG A 383 4.69 1.15 -33.78
CA ARG A 383 5.88 0.32 -33.58
C ARG A 383 7.11 1.19 -33.76
N ILE A 384 7.93 1.27 -32.72
CA ILE A 384 9.23 1.92 -32.79
C ILE A 384 10.27 0.82 -32.68
N LYS A 385 10.98 0.54 -33.78
CA LYS A 385 11.82 -0.66 -33.96
C LYS A 385 10.98 -1.93 -33.72
N ASP A 386 11.34 -2.76 -32.74
CA ASP A 386 10.63 -4.00 -32.37
C ASP A 386 9.65 -3.84 -31.20
N THR A 387 9.56 -2.63 -30.62
CA THR A 387 8.71 -2.37 -29.44
C THR A 387 7.39 -1.74 -29.86
N ALA A 388 6.27 -2.37 -29.47
CA ALA A 388 4.95 -1.77 -29.60
C ALA A 388 4.79 -0.67 -28.55
N VAL A 389 4.35 0.51 -28.94
CA VAL A 389 4.11 1.65 -28.05
C VAL A 389 2.72 2.22 -28.33
N LEU A 390 2.05 2.69 -27.29
CA LEU A 390 0.81 3.44 -27.39
C LEU A 390 1.11 4.91 -27.14
N ARG A 391 0.66 5.79 -28.03
CA ARG A 391 0.66 7.23 -27.73
C ARG A 391 -0.58 7.55 -26.89
N LEU A 392 -0.38 7.82 -25.60
CA LEU A 392 -1.44 8.16 -24.66
C LEU A 392 -1.20 9.58 -24.12
N ARG A 393 -2.08 10.53 -24.49
CA ARG A 393 -1.96 11.95 -24.10
C ARG A 393 -0.57 12.54 -24.37
N ASN A 394 -0.07 12.33 -25.60
CA ASN A 394 1.26 12.75 -26.07
C ASN A 394 2.47 12.11 -25.36
N LYS A 395 2.26 11.11 -24.46
CA LYS A 395 3.34 10.29 -23.91
C LYS A 395 3.39 8.93 -24.60
N LEU A 396 4.60 8.45 -24.89
CA LEU A 396 4.81 7.11 -25.44
C LEU A 396 4.79 6.09 -24.28
N LEU A 397 3.81 5.21 -24.31
CA LEU A 397 3.63 4.15 -23.34
C LEU A 397 4.10 2.82 -23.96
N PRO A 398 5.16 2.18 -23.44
CA PRO A 398 5.59 0.88 -23.94
C PRO A 398 4.52 -0.19 -23.69
N LEU A 399 4.23 -1.01 -24.69
CA LEU A 399 3.23 -2.07 -24.63
C LEU A 399 3.87 -3.46 -24.61
N MET A 400 3.32 -4.34 -23.78
CA MET A 400 3.68 -5.74 -23.73
C MET A 400 2.45 -6.63 -23.89
N HIS A 401 2.51 -7.59 -24.79
CA HIS A 401 1.45 -8.58 -24.93
C HIS A 401 1.58 -9.64 -23.84
N LEU A 402 0.55 -9.78 -23.00
CA LEU A 402 0.55 -10.74 -21.90
C LEU A 402 0.77 -12.17 -22.40
N LYS A 403 0.12 -12.55 -23.52
CA LYS A 403 0.31 -13.87 -24.14
C LYS A 403 1.76 -14.17 -24.55
N LYS A 404 2.49 -13.16 -25.03
CA LYS A 404 3.90 -13.30 -25.44
C LYS A 404 4.81 -13.41 -24.23
N LEU A 405 4.55 -12.61 -23.19
CA LEU A 405 5.27 -12.67 -21.92
C LEU A 405 5.13 -14.04 -21.27
N LEU A 406 3.92 -14.60 -21.27
CA LEU A 406 3.62 -15.89 -20.67
C LEU A 406 3.96 -17.08 -21.58
N LYS A 407 4.39 -16.83 -22.83
CA LYS A 407 4.68 -17.86 -23.85
C LYS A 407 3.50 -18.82 -24.10
N ILE A 408 2.28 -18.29 -24.00
CA ILE A 408 1.02 -19.01 -24.28
C ILE A 408 0.45 -18.64 -25.65
N ASP A 409 1.24 -17.96 -26.49
CA ASP A 409 0.86 -17.64 -27.86
C ASP A 409 0.74 -18.93 -28.68
N ASP A 410 -0.43 -19.16 -29.26
CA ASP A 410 -0.78 -20.33 -30.07
C ASP A 410 -0.44 -20.15 -31.55
N GLY A 411 0.26 -19.06 -31.89
CA GLY A 411 0.59 -18.70 -33.27
C GLY A 411 -0.58 -18.05 -34.01
N SER A 412 -1.72 -17.83 -33.35
CA SER A 412 -2.79 -17.00 -33.90
C SER A 412 -2.38 -15.52 -33.82
N SER A 413 -2.39 -14.85 -34.97
CA SER A 413 -2.19 -13.41 -35.02
C SER A 413 -3.43 -12.72 -34.48
N THR A 414 -3.52 -12.52 -33.16
CA THR A 414 -4.46 -11.54 -32.63
C THR A 414 -4.03 -10.19 -33.17
N ASP A 415 -4.94 -9.56 -33.91
CA ASP A 415 -4.74 -8.22 -34.44
C ASP A 415 -4.49 -7.28 -33.24
N PRO A 416 -3.33 -6.60 -33.15
CA PRO A 416 -3.07 -5.63 -32.08
C PRO A 416 -4.16 -4.54 -32.01
N GLU A 417 -4.90 -4.38 -33.11
CA GLU A 417 -5.90 -3.34 -33.33
C GLU A 417 -7.25 -3.58 -32.63
N ASN A 418 -7.46 -4.72 -31.95
CA ASN A 418 -8.72 -5.04 -31.25
C ASN A 418 -8.57 -5.49 -29.79
N GLY A 419 -7.40 -5.30 -29.17
CA GLY A 419 -7.14 -5.66 -27.77
C GLY A 419 -7.50 -4.57 -26.75
N PHE A 420 -7.49 -4.95 -25.47
CA PHE A 420 -7.52 -4.02 -24.35
C PHE A 420 -6.10 -3.79 -23.83
N ILE A 421 -5.82 -2.57 -23.42
CA ILE A 421 -4.53 -2.16 -22.85
C ILE A 421 -4.78 -1.77 -21.40
N VAL A 422 -4.21 -2.54 -20.48
CA VAL A 422 -4.19 -2.22 -19.06
C VAL A 422 -2.97 -1.35 -18.80
N VAL A 423 -3.18 -0.06 -18.55
CA VAL A 423 -2.09 0.86 -18.21
C VAL A 423 -1.73 0.62 -16.76
N THR A 424 -0.52 0.13 -16.52
CA THR A 424 -0.02 -0.20 -15.18
C THR A 424 1.13 0.70 -14.78
N GLN A 425 1.15 1.10 -13.51
CA GLN A 425 2.23 1.87 -12.91
C GLN A 425 2.91 1.09 -11.79
N VAL A 426 4.23 1.07 -11.84
CA VAL A 426 5.10 0.43 -10.85
C VAL A 426 6.22 1.39 -10.50
N GLY A 427 6.14 2.01 -9.31
CA GLY A 427 7.06 3.08 -8.93
C GLY A 427 6.96 4.27 -9.90
N SER A 428 8.09 4.64 -10.52
CA SER A 428 8.15 5.67 -11.57
C SER A 428 7.88 5.13 -12.98
N GLN A 429 7.84 3.82 -13.17
CA GLN A 429 7.67 3.21 -14.48
C GLN A 429 6.18 3.04 -14.81
N THR A 430 5.78 3.45 -16.01
CA THR A 430 4.42 3.24 -16.54
C THR A 430 4.51 2.49 -17.86
N PHE A 431 3.74 1.41 -17.99
CA PHE A 431 3.71 0.58 -19.19
C PHE A 431 2.30 0.01 -19.40
N GLY A 432 1.99 -0.41 -20.62
CA GLY A 432 0.72 -1.02 -20.98
C GLY A 432 0.85 -2.54 -21.13
N ILE A 433 -0.09 -3.28 -20.54
CA ILE A 433 -0.24 -4.72 -20.74
C ILE A 433 -1.39 -4.94 -21.72
N VAL A 434 -1.08 -5.46 -22.90
CA VAL A 434 -2.07 -5.83 -23.92
C VAL A 434 -2.65 -7.19 -23.57
N VAL A 435 -3.98 -7.23 -23.42
CA VAL A 435 -4.79 -8.40 -23.08
C VAL A 435 -5.91 -8.56 -24.11
N ASP A 436 -6.39 -9.79 -24.27
CA ASP A 436 -7.43 -10.11 -25.26
C ASP A 436 -8.80 -9.62 -24.79
N GLY A 437 -9.05 -9.69 -23.48
CA GLY A 437 -10.31 -9.29 -22.86
C GLY A 437 -10.10 -8.70 -21.47
N VAL A 438 -11.03 -7.84 -21.06
CA VAL A 438 -11.13 -7.34 -19.68
C VAL A 438 -12.53 -7.65 -19.19
N PHE A 439 -12.61 -8.27 -18.02
CA PHE A 439 -13.87 -8.57 -17.36
C PHE A 439 -14.20 -7.47 -16.34
N HIS A 440 -14.32 -7.83 -15.08
CA HIS A 440 -14.67 -6.95 -13.98
C HIS A 440 -13.62 -7.03 -12.88
N THR A 441 -13.76 -6.16 -11.89
CA THR A 441 -12.96 -6.19 -10.68
C THR A 441 -13.60 -7.13 -9.67
N GLU A 442 -12.80 -8.00 -9.04
CA GLU A 442 -13.22 -8.93 -8.01
C GLU A 442 -12.26 -8.86 -6.81
N GLU A 443 -12.81 -9.02 -5.60
CA GLU A 443 -12.02 -9.20 -4.38
C GLU A 443 -11.57 -10.66 -4.28
N ILE A 444 -10.27 -10.89 -4.44
CA ILE A 444 -9.69 -12.24 -4.51
C ILE A 444 -8.83 -12.53 -3.28
N VAL A 445 -8.90 -13.76 -2.78
CA VAL A 445 -8.02 -14.23 -1.71
C VAL A 445 -6.70 -14.69 -2.33
N VAL A 446 -5.60 -14.01 -2.02
CA VAL A 446 -4.28 -14.33 -2.54
C VAL A 446 -3.72 -15.55 -1.79
N LYS A 447 -3.44 -16.62 -2.53
CA LYS A 447 -2.68 -17.77 -2.05
C LYS A 447 -1.24 -17.67 -2.55
N PRO A 448 -0.23 -17.76 -1.67
CA PRO A 448 1.16 -17.68 -2.09
C PRO A 448 1.54 -18.85 -2.99
N MET A 449 2.45 -18.61 -3.93
CA MET A 449 2.96 -19.65 -4.82
C MET A 449 3.73 -20.73 -4.06
N SER A 450 3.55 -21.98 -4.50
CA SER A 450 4.33 -23.10 -3.98
C SER A 450 5.83 -22.85 -4.17
N THR A 451 6.66 -23.35 -3.25
CA THR A 451 8.12 -23.16 -3.29
C THR A 451 8.75 -23.61 -4.61
N LYS A 452 8.15 -24.59 -5.30
CA LYS A 452 8.59 -25.06 -6.62
C LYS A 452 8.37 -24.06 -7.74
N LEU A 453 7.38 -23.16 -7.61
CA LEU A 453 6.98 -22.20 -8.64
C LEU A 453 7.42 -20.76 -8.33
N ARG A 454 8.03 -20.51 -7.16
CA ARG A 454 8.48 -19.19 -6.71
C ARG A 454 9.53 -18.53 -7.61
N HIS A 455 10.21 -19.29 -8.46
CA HIS A 455 11.20 -18.77 -9.42
C HIS A 455 10.57 -18.08 -10.64
N ILE A 456 9.24 -18.11 -10.76
CA ILE A 456 8.50 -17.46 -11.84
C ILE A 456 8.08 -16.07 -11.36
N ASP A 457 8.91 -15.07 -11.65
CA ASP A 457 8.72 -13.69 -11.16
C ASP A 457 7.49 -12.98 -11.76
N MET A 458 6.84 -13.57 -12.77
CA MET A 458 5.67 -12.98 -13.44
C MET A 458 4.39 -13.03 -12.58
N PHE A 459 4.39 -13.81 -11.50
CA PHE A 459 3.20 -14.04 -10.68
C PHE A 459 3.46 -13.76 -9.20
N SER A 460 2.56 -13.01 -8.57
CA SER A 460 2.58 -12.74 -7.13
C SER A 460 1.90 -13.84 -6.31
N GLY A 461 1.02 -14.61 -6.94
CA GLY A 461 0.22 -15.63 -6.28
C GLY A 461 -0.76 -16.32 -7.23
N ASN A 462 -1.64 -17.11 -6.65
CA ASN A 462 -2.82 -17.67 -7.31
C ASN A 462 -4.06 -17.42 -6.48
N THR A 463 -5.23 -17.55 -7.10
CA THR A 463 -6.51 -17.48 -6.42
C THR A 463 -7.51 -18.43 -7.08
N ILE A 464 -8.66 -18.59 -6.43
CA ILE A 464 -9.79 -19.38 -6.93
C ILE A 464 -10.94 -18.40 -7.13
N LEU A 465 -11.46 -18.33 -8.35
CA LEU A 465 -12.60 -17.47 -8.69
C LEU A 465 -13.93 -18.04 -8.20
N GLY A 466 -14.97 -17.20 -8.27
CA GLY A 466 -16.35 -17.59 -8.03
C GLY A 466 -16.91 -18.68 -8.96
N ASP A 467 -16.21 -19.14 -9.99
CA ASP A 467 -16.61 -20.31 -10.78
C ASP A 467 -15.78 -21.57 -10.46
N GLY A 468 -14.88 -21.48 -9.47
CA GLY A 468 -13.94 -22.53 -9.10
C GLY A 468 -12.69 -22.58 -9.97
N ALA A 469 -12.57 -21.71 -10.99
CA ALA A 469 -11.37 -21.65 -11.80
C ALA A 469 -10.17 -21.15 -10.97
N VAL A 470 -9.05 -21.85 -11.10
CA VAL A 470 -7.78 -21.41 -10.52
C VAL A 470 -7.10 -20.48 -11.50
N ILE A 471 -6.87 -19.24 -11.09
CA ILE A 471 -6.21 -18.24 -11.93
C ILE A 471 -4.94 -17.72 -11.25
N MET A 472 -4.01 -17.24 -12.08
CA MET A 472 -2.75 -16.68 -11.62
C MET A 472 -2.86 -15.17 -11.46
N ILE A 473 -2.25 -14.64 -10.40
CA ILE A 473 -2.19 -13.21 -10.13
C ILE A 473 -0.88 -12.67 -10.69
N ILE A 474 -0.98 -11.79 -11.67
CA ILE A 474 0.15 -11.13 -12.32
C ILE A 474 0.88 -10.25 -11.30
N ASP A 475 2.21 -10.29 -11.30
CA ASP A 475 3.05 -9.30 -10.62
C ASP A 475 3.52 -8.24 -11.62
N PRO A 476 3.00 -7.00 -11.54
CA PRO A 476 3.45 -5.88 -12.36
C PRO A 476 4.95 -5.60 -12.22
N ASN A 477 5.55 -5.84 -11.04
CA ASN A 477 6.99 -5.66 -10.85
C ASN A 477 7.79 -6.69 -11.64
N GLY A 478 7.32 -7.93 -11.68
CA GLY A 478 7.89 -9.01 -12.49
C GLY A 478 7.88 -8.67 -13.98
N ILE A 479 6.75 -8.15 -14.46
CA ILE A 479 6.62 -7.68 -15.85
C ILE A 479 7.57 -6.50 -16.13
N ALA A 480 7.63 -5.51 -15.23
CA ALA A 480 8.52 -4.36 -15.38
C ALA A 480 10.00 -4.76 -15.43
N LYS A 481 10.43 -5.76 -14.63
CA LYS A 481 11.79 -6.32 -14.70
C LYS A 481 12.08 -6.99 -16.04
N ALA A 482 11.12 -7.73 -16.59
CA ALA A 482 11.25 -8.35 -17.91
C ALA A 482 11.33 -7.30 -19.03
N LEU A 483 10.67 -6.15 -18.86
CA LEU A 483 10.80 -4.98 -19.73
C LEU A 483 12.22 -4.37 -19.65
N GLY A 484 12.76 -4.17 -18.44
CA GLY A 484 14.11 -3.63 -18.25
C GLY A 484 15.22 -4.52 -18.84
N ALA A 485 15.08 -5.85 -18.73
CA ALA A 485 16.04 -6.80 -19.30
C ALA A 485 15.99 -6.91 -20.84
N SER A 486 14.85 -6.56 -21.46
CA SER A 486 14.65 -6.61 -22.92
C SER A 486 14.70 -5.22 -23.59
N GLY A 487 14.88 -4.15 -22.81
CA GLY A 487 14.49 -2.80 -23.21
C GLY A 487 15.46 -1.68 -22.80
N ALA A 488 16.76 -1.97 -22.65
CA ALA A 488 17.78 -0.93 -22.49
C ALA A 488 17.72 0.16 -23.60
N SER A 489 17.12 -0.16 -24.75
CA SER A 489 16.91 0.77 -25.87
C SER A 489 15.60 1.57 -25.82
N ALA A 490 14.67 1.32 -24.89
CA ALA A 490 13.36 1.98 -24.87
C ALA A 490 13.31 3.22 -23.96
N HIS A 491 14.10 3.23 -22.89
CA HIS A 491 14.19 4.39 -21.98
C HIS A 491 15.01 5.52 -22.60
N GLU A 492 16.14 5.19 -23.26
CA GLU A 492 16.95 6.16 -23.99
C GLU A 492 16.16 6.82 -25.13
N MET A 493 15.22 6.11 -25.76
CA MET A 493 14.40 6.66 -26.85
C MET A 493 13.23 7.53 -26.40
N ALA A 494 12.75 7.44 -25.15
CA ALA A 494 11.72 8.34 -24.63
C ALA A 494 12.28 9.73 -24.33
N ASP A 495 13.50 9.77 -23.79
CA ASP A 495 14.26 11.01 -23.56
C ASP A 495 14.83 11.59 -24.86
N ASP A 496 15.34 10.75 -25.78
CA ASP A 496 15.80 11.24 -27.10
C ASP A 496 14.65 11.69 -28.01
N ALA A 497 13.47 11.06 -27.96
CA ALA A 497 12.34 11.47 -28.81
C ALA A 497 11.70 12.79 -28.34
N SER A 498 11.75 13.09 -27.05
CA SER A 498 11.32 14.39 -26.52
C SER A 498 12.34 15.50 -26.85
N ALA A 499 13.64 15.18 -26.90
CA ALA A 499 14.67 16.11 -27.38
C ALA A 499 14.70 16.26 -28.92
N ALA A 500 14.42 15.20 -29.69
CA ALA A 500 14.49 15.20 -31.15
C ALA A 500 13.22 15.72 -31.86
N HIS A 501 12.07 15.79 -31.18
CA HIS A 501 10.83 16.34 -31.75
C HIS A 501 10.80 17.88 -31.84
N ALA A 502 11.84 18.58 -31.39
CA ALA A 502 11.97 20.02 -31.59
C ALA A 502 12.42 20.42 -33.01
N ILE A 503 12.92 19.50 -33.86
CA ILE A 503 13.64 19.92 -35.09
C ILE A 503 13.18 19.20 -36.40
N GLY A 504 12.31 18.19 -36.36
CA GLY A 504 11.96 17.40 -37.55
C GLY A 504 10.53 17.60 -38.07
N GLY A 505 10.36 18.40 -39.14
CA GLY A 505 9.06 18.67 -39.77
C GLY A 505 8.45 17.51 -40.55
N GLU A 506 7.15 17.27 -40.32
CA GLU A 506 6.14 16.77 -41.29
C GLU A 506 4.73 16.69 -40.68
N GLN A 507 4.59 16.72 -39.35
CA GLN A 507 3.29 16.67 -38.65
C GLN A 507 2.70 18.07 -38.33
N LEU A 508 1.37 18.15 -38.34
CA LEU A 508 0.62 19.29 -37.82
C LEU A 508 0.72 19.28 -36.29
N THR A 509 1.07 20.42 -35.71
CA THR A 509 1.17 20.62 -34.25
C THR A 509 0.11 21.64 -33.84
N SER A 510 -0.66 21.32 -32.79
CA SER A 510 -1.55 22.29 -32.17
C SER A 510 -0.71 23.29 -31.35
N LEU A 511 -0.74 24.55 -31.75
CA LEU A 511 0.03 25.65 -31.19
C LEU A 511 -0.96 26.63 -30.54
N LEU A 512 -0.64 27.06 -29.32
CA LEU A 512 -1.32 28.17 -28.66
C LEU A 512 -0.59 29.46 -29.02
N VAL A 513 -1.29 30.38 -29.68
CA VAL A 513 -0.77 31.69 -30.09
C VAL A 513 -1.22 32.75 -29.09
N PHE A 514 -0.28 33.56 -28.61
CA PHE A 514 -0.50 34.59 -27.59
C PHE A 514 0.41 35.81 -27.83
N ARG A 515 0.16 36.92 -27.14
CA ARG A 515 1.11 38.05 -27.08
C ARG A 515 1.73 38.15 -25.70
N ALA A 516 3.00 38.52 -25.68
CA ALA A 516 3.72 38.78 -24.45
C ALA A 516 4.87 39.77 -24.73
N GLY A 517 4.78 40.97 -24.17
CA GLY A 517 5.83 42.01 -24.12
C GLY A 517 6.11 42.71 -25.45
N SER A 518 5.46 42.27 -26.53
CA SER A 518 5.62 42.81 -27.89
C SER A 518 4.34 42.64 -28.69
N SER A 519 4.16 43.44 -29.74
CA SER A 519 3.04 43.30 -30.68
C SER A 519 3.14 42.06 -31.58
N GLN A 520 4.33 41.46 -31.69
CA GLN A 520 4.55 40.22 -32.44
C GLN A 520 3.92 39.03 -31.72
N PRO A 521 3.18 38.17 -32.44
CA PRO A 521 2.60 36.96 -31.86
C PRO A 521 3.72 35.99 -31.47
N LYS A 522 3.48 35.28 -30.37
CA LYS A 522 4.29 34.19 -29.85
C LYS A 522 3.47 32.91 -29.84
N ALA A 523 4.12 31.77 -29.96
CA ALA A 523 3.47 30.47 -29.96
C ALA A 523 4.18 29.47 -29.05
N VAL A 524 3.39 28.60 -28.44
CA VAL A 524 3.86 27.45 -27.66
C VAL A 524 3.05 26.21 -28.07
N PRO A 525 3.67 25.02 -28.21
CA PRO A 525 2.91 23.78 -28.39
C PRO A 525 1.88 23.61 -27.28
N LEU A 526 0.60 23.46 -27.67
CA LEU A 526 -0.51 23.36 -26.73
C LEU A 526 -0.33 22.19 -25.76
N GLY A 527 0.32 21.10 -26.20
CA GLY A 527 0.61 19.94 -25.36
C GLY A 527 1.56 20.20 -24.19
N LEU A 528 2.33 21.29 -24.21
CA LEU A 528 3.17 21.71 -23.08
C LEU A 528 2.37 22.53 -22.06
N VAL A 529 1.28 23.16 -22.49
CA VAL A 529 0.41 23.96 -21.61
C VAL A 529 -0.54 23.03 -20.87
N THR A 530 -0.37 22.92 -19.57
CA THR A 530 -1.26 22.11 -18.73
C THR A 530 -2.60 22.78 -18.49
N ARG A 531 -2.61 24.13 -18.39
CA ARG A 531 -3.82 24.91 -18.21
C ARG A 531 -3.62 26.37 -18.63
N LEU A 532 -4.71 27.00 -19.06
CA LEU A 532 -4.80 28.44 -19.21
C LEU A 532 -5.64 28.96 -18.05
N GLU A 533 -5.09 29.90 -17.28
CA GLU A 533 -5.74 30.48 -16.10
C GLU A 533 -5.84 31.99 -16.26
N GLU A 534 -6.97 32.55 -15.86
CA GLU A 534 -7.12 33.99 -15.66
C GLU A 534 -7.10 34.29 -14.17
N ILE A 535 -6.00 34.86 -13.70
CA ILE A 535 -5.79 35.09 -12.27
C ILE A 535 -6.04 36.57 -11.98
N ALA A 536 -6.92 36.86 -11.02
CA ALA A 536 -7.16 38.22 -10.57
C ALA A 536 -5.85 38.83 -10.03
N THR A 537 -5.55 40.07 -10.44
CA THR A 537 -4.24 40.70 -10.16
C THR A 537 -3.97 40.90 -8.67
N ASP A 538 -5.00 40.89 -7.83
CA ASP A 538 -4.93 40.95 -6.36
C ASP A 538 -4.46 39.64 -5.70
N LYS A 539 -4.53 38.51 -6.42
CA LYS A 539 -4.03 37.21 -5.96
C LYS A 539 -2.55 36.97 -6.30
N ILE A 540 -1.93 37.89 -7.03
CA ILE A 540 -0.52 37.80 -7.41
C ILE A 540 0.30 38.53 -6.34
N GLU A 541 1.13 37.79 -5.63
CA GLU A 541 1.97 38.29 -4.54
C GLU A 541 3.43 38.39 -4.98
N LEU A 542 4.15 39.40 -4.50
CA LEU A 542 5.58 39.55 -4.73
C LEU A 542 6.36 38.98 -3.53
N SER A 543 7.10 37.90 -3.75
CA SER A 543 7.92 37.25 -2.71
C SER A 543 9.32 36.95 -3.24
N ASN A 544 10.36 37.34 -2.49
CA ASN A 544 11.78 37.19 -2.88
C ASN A 544 12.10 37.74 -4.29
N GLY A 545 11.47 38.85 -4.69
CA GLY A 545 11.66 39.48 -6.00
C GLY A 545 11.02 38.72 -7.17
N ARG A 546 10.20 37.69 -6.90
CA ARG A 546 9.44 36.95 -7.92
C ARG A 546 7.95 37.10 -7.66
N HIS A 547 7.17 37.21 -8.73
CA HIS A 547 5.71 37.14 -8.63
C HIS A 547 5.30 35.69 -8.40
N MET A 548 4.36 35.46 -7.49
CA MET A 548 3.84 34.14 -7.17
C MET A 548 2.33 34.20 -7.01
N VAL A 549 1.66 33.06 -7.18
CA VAL A 549 0.24 32.91 -6.88
C VAL A 549 0.03 31.61 -6.11
N GLN A 550 -0.85 31.62 -5.12
CA GLN A 550 -1.31 30.38 -4.50
C GLN A 550 -2.23 29.64 -5.48
N TYR A 551 -1.80 28.46 -5.90
CA TYR A 551 -2.49 27.61 -6.86
C TYR A 551 -2.61 26.18 -6.30
N ARG A 552 -3.84 25.72 -6.06
CA ARG A 552 -4.16 24.36 -5.56
C ARG A 552 -3.32 23.96 -4.32
N GLU A 553 -3.36 24.78 -3.27
CA GLU A 553 -2.63 24.57 -2.00
C GLU A 553 -1.08 24.62 -2.11
N GLN A 554 -0.53 25.05 -3.25
CA GLN A 554 0.90 25.23 -3.46
C GLN A 554 1.22 26.63 -4.00
N LEU A 555 2.44 27.12 -3.78
CA LEU A 555 2.92 28.38 -4.37
C LEU A 555 3.44 28.10 -5.78
N MET A 556 2.83 28.76 -6.77
CA MET A 556 3.26 28.71 -8.17
C MET A 556 4.03 30.00 -8.50
N PRO A 557 5.34 29.92 -8.84
CA PRO A 557 6.08 31.07 -9.33
C PRO A 557 5.58 31.50 -10.72
N LEU A 558 5.50 32.81 -10.92
CA LEU A 558 5.16 33.43 -12.19
C LEU A 558 6.43 33.97 -12.85
N VAL A 559 6.65 33.57 -14.10
CA VAL A 559 7.76 34.00 -14.95
C VAL A 559 7.23 35.03 -15.95
N GLN A 560 8.00 36.09 -16.14
CA GLN A 560 7.70 37.16 -17.09
C GLN A 560 8.70 37.08 -18.25
N MET A 561 8.21 37.27 -19.47
CA MET A 561 9.10 37.49 -20.60
C MET A 561 9.61 38.93 -20.61
N ASN A 562 10.73 39.18 -21.29
CA ASN A 562 11.24 40.54 -21.47
C ASN A 562 10.18 41.46 -22.08
N GLY A 563 9.87 42.56 -21.38
CA GLY A 563 8.85 43.52 -21.79
C GLY A 563 7.43 43.23 -21.30
N VAL A 564 7.18 42.10 -20.63
CA VAL A 564 5.89 41.80 -20.00
C VAL A 564 5.89 42.32 -18.56
N SER A 565 4.89 43.13 -18.22
CA SER A 565 4.59 43.47 -16.83
C SER A 565 3.28 42.82 -16.42
N VAL A 566 3.22 42.27 -15.19
CA VAL A 566 1.96 41.83 -14.61
C VAL A 566 0.99 43.02 -14.55
N GLN A 567 -0.23 42.81 -15.03
CA GLN A 567 -1.28 43.82 -15.02
C GLN A 567 -1.54 44.31 -13.58
N THR A 568 -1.75 45.61 -13.42
CA THR A 568 -2.00 46.21 -12.10
C THR A 568 -3.48 46.15 -11.70
N THR A 569 -4.38 45.89 -12.65
CA THR A 569 -5.83 45.86 -12.43
C THR A 569 -6.50 44.87 -13.37
N GLY A 570 -7.39 44.02 -12.88
CA GLY A 570 -8.21 43.11 -13.68
C GLY A 570 -7.83 41.64 -13.51
N SER A 571 -7.82 40.89 -14.61
CA SER A 571 -7.34 39.51 -14.66
C SER A 571 -6.10 39.41 -15.55
N GLN A 572 -5.11 38.69 -15.05
CA GLN A 572 -3.87 38.38 -15.75
C GLN A 572 -3.98 36.98 -16.36
N PRO A 573 -3.96 36.83 -17.69
CA PRO A 573 -3.87 35.53 -18.31
C PRO A 573 -2.49 34.93 -18.07
N ILE A 574 -2.48 33.65 -17.67
CA ILE A 574 -1.30 32.88 -17.30
C ILE A 574 -1.36 31.51 -17.96
N LEU A 575 -0.27 31.13 -18.63
CA LEU A 575 -0.07 29.79 -19.15
C LEU A 575 0.62 28.94 -18.09
N VAL A 576 -0.06 27.89 -17.63
CA VAL A 576 0.46 27.01 -16.58
C VAL A 576 1.17 25.83 -17.21
N PHE A 577 2.41 25.64 -16.83
CA PHE A 577 3.25 24.49 -17.17
C PHE A 577 3.48 23.68 -15.89
N ALA A 578 3.47 22.34 -15.99
CA ALA A 578 3.79 21.48 -14.86
C ALA A 578 4.78 20.40 -15.28
N ASP A 579 5.83 20.26 -14.48
CA ASP A 579 6.88 19.26 -14.67
C ASP A 579 7.32 18.71 -13.29
N ASP A 580 7.39 17.38 -13.15
CA ASP A 580 7.79 16.66 -11.93
C ASP A 580 7.25 17.24 -10.59
N GLY A 581 5.96 17.60 -10.56
CA GLY A 581 5.29 18.11 -9.36
C GLY A 581 5.57 19.58 -9.03
N ARG A 582 6.26 20.31 -9.92
CA ARG A 582 6.42 21.77 -9.85
C ARG A 582 5.53 22.40 -10.93
N SER A 583 4.75 23.41 -10.54
CA SER A 583 3.96 24.21 -11.48
C SER A 583 4.62 25.57 -11.66
N MET A 584 4.63 26.09 -12.89
CA MET A 584 5.13 27.42 -13.23
C MET A 584 4.12 28.13 -14.12
N GLY A 585 3.88 29.41 -13.86
CA GLY A 585 2.99 30.23 -14.68
C GLY A 585 3.79 31.20 -15.56
N LEU A 586 3.58 31.19 -16.87
CA LEU A 586 4.08 32.24 -17.77
C LEU A 586 3.03 33.34 -17.88
N VAL A 587 3.43 34.57 -17.55
CA VAL A 587 2.60 35.76 -17.69
C VAL A 587 2.56 36.18 -19.16
N VAL A 588 1.36 36.33 -19.72
CA VAL A 588 1.13 36.75 -21.11
C VAL A 588 0.18 37.95 -21.17
N ASP A 589 0.24 38.78 -22.20
CA ASP A 589 -0.64 39.95 -22.32
C ASP A 589 -2.07 39.54 -22.70
N GLU A 590 -2.18 38.66 -23.71
CA GLU A 590 -3.44 38.14 -24.21
C GLU A 590 -3.23 36.79 -24.91
N ILE A 591 -4.24 35.92 -24.85
CA ILE A 591 -4.30 34.69 -25.66
C ILE A 591 -5.00 35.05 -26.98
N ILE A 592 -4.37 34.76 -28.11
CA ILE A 592 -4.91 35.09 -29.43
C ILE A 592 -5.80 33.95 -29.93
N ASP A 593 -5.25 32.74 -30.09
CA ASP A 593 -5.97 31.59 -30.66
C ASP A 593 -5.22 30.26 -30.46
N ILE A 594 -5.88 29.13 -30.71
CA ILE A 594 -5.27 27.81 -30.85
C ILE A 594 -5.34 27.39 -32.32
N VAL A 595 -4.20 27.01 -32.90
CA VAL A 595 -4.06 26.74 -34.33
C VAL A 595 -3.35 25.42 -34.57
N GLU A 596 -3.76 24.66 -35.58
CA GLU A 596 -3.06 23.45 -36.00
C GLU A 596 -2.25 23.72 -37.26
N GLU A 597 -0.94 23.89 -37.11
CA GLU A 597 -0.05 24.19 -38.22
C GLU A 597 1.24 23.38 -38.16
N ARG A 598 1.92 23.29 -39.31
CA ARG A 598 3.22 22.64 -39.38
C ARG A 598 4.25 23.58 -38.74
N LEU A 599 4.80 23.16 -37.61
CA LEU A 599 5.87 23.92 -36.96
C LEU A 599 7.16 23.73 -37.75
N HIS A 600 7.43 24.64 -38.68
CA HIS A 600 8.70 24.72 -39.41
C HIS A 600 9.41 26.01 -39.00
N ILE A 601 10.51 25.86 -38.26
CA ILE A 601 11.30 26.99 -37.79
C ILE A 601 12.18 27.46 -38.94
N GLU A 602 11.86 28.62 -39.51
CA GLU A 602 12.58 29.19 -40.64
C GLU A 602 13.86 29.92 -40.21
N VAL A 603 13.85 30.46 -38.99
CA VAL A 603 14.98 31.20 -38.42
C VAL A 603 15.21 30.72 -37.00
N ALA A 604 16.41 30.19 -36.72
CA ALA A 604 16.80 29.78 -35.37
C ALA A 604 16.90 31.00 -34.44
N GLY A 605 16.41 30.84 -33.21
CA GLY A 605 16.45 31.91 -32.19
C GLY A 605 17.88 32.25 -31.78
N GLN A 606 18.18 33.54 -31.62
CA GLN A 606 19.45 34.03 -31.06
C GLN A 606 19.30 34.52 -29.60
N GLN A 607 18.09 34.47 -29.05
CA GLN A 607 17.76 34.96 -27.71
C GLN A 607 17.39 33.78 -26.79
N GLU A 608 17.83 33.83 -25.53
CA GLU A 608 17.46 32.84 -24.50
C GLU A 608 15.93 32.78 -24.33
N GLY A 609 15.38 31.57 -24.30
CA GLY A 609 13.94 31.31 -24.18
C GLY A 609 13.14 31.35 -25.49
N ILE A 610 13.78 31.56 -26.65
CA ILE A 610 13.14 31.52 -27.97
C ILE A 610 13.80 30.44 -28.82
N LEU A 611 13.02 29.43 -29.23
CA LEU A 611 13.46 28.33 -30.06
C LEU A 611 13.73 28.80 -31.51
N GLY A 612 12.91 29.74 -31.99
CA GLY A 612 13.07 30.40 -33.29
C GLY A 612 11.81 31.09 -33.79
N SER A 613 11.78 31.46 -35.07
CA SER A 613 10.60 32.05 -35.71
C SER A 613 10.02 31.10 -36.76
N ALA A 614 8.70 30.94 -36.74
CA ALA A 614 7.93 30.17 -37.71
C ALA A 614 6.82 31.02 -38.33
N VAL A 615 6.39 30.69 -39.54
CA VAL A 615 5.20 31.30 -40.15
C VAL A 615 3.97 30.57 -39.64
N ILE A 616 3.16 31.24 -38.83
CA ILE A 616 1.91 30.70 -38.27
C ILE A 616 0.77 31.61 -38.73
N LYS A 617 -0.27 31.06 -39.38
CA LYS A 617 -1.37 31.81 -40.01
C LYS A 617 -0.90 32.89 -41.00
N GLY A 618 0.23 32.65 -41.68
CA GLY A 618 0.82 33.61 -42.60
C GLY A 618 1.49 34.82 -41.92
N GLN A 619 1.70 34.79 -40.60
CA GLN A 619 2.42 35.80 -39.84
C GLN A 619 3.69 35.22 -39.21
N ALA A 620 4.77 36.00 -39.21
CA ALA A 620 5.99 35.63 -38.47
C ALA A 620 5.69 35.60 -36.97
N THR A 621 5.90 34.44 -36.36
CA THR A 621 5.55 34.14 -34.96
C THR A 621 6.76 33.53 -34.26
N GLU A 622 7.11 34.07 -33.10
CA GLU A 622 8.21 33.54 -32.27
C GLU A 622 7.75 32.31 -31.50
N VAL A 623 8.54 31.25 -31.50
CA VAL A 623 8.22 29.97 -30.86
C VAL A 623 9.03 29.87 -29.58
N ILE A 624 8.34 29.75 -28.45
CA ILE A 624 8.95 29.81 -27.12
C ILE A 624 9.54 28.46 -26.73
N ASP A 625 10.74 28.47 -26.19
CA ASP A 625 11.35 27.30 -25.56
C ASP A 625 10.93 27.25 -24.09
N VAL A 626 10.13 26.24 -23.74
CA VAL A 626 9.58 26.04 -22.39
C VAL A 626 10.53 25.22 -21.52
N GLY A 627 11.54 24.57 -22.11
CA GLY A 627 12.52 23.76 -21.38
C GLY A 627 13.57 24.57 -20.63
N HIS A 628 13.58 25.90 -20.80
CA HIS A 628 14.61 26.79 -20.26
C HIS A 628 14.23 27.48 -18.94
#